data_AF-A0A6J1Y3E9-F1
#
_entry.id   AF-A0A6J1Y3E9-F1
#
_cell.length_a   1.000
_cell.length_b   1.000
_cell.length_c   1.000
_cell.angle_alpha   90.00
_cell.angle_beta   90.00
_cell.angle_gamma   90.00
#
_symmetry.space_group_name_H-M   'P 1'
#
loop_
_entity.id
_entity.type
_entity.pdbx_description
1 polymer ?
#
loop_
_entity_poly.entity_id
_entity_poly.type
_entity_poly.pdbx_seq_one_letter_code
_entity_poly.pdbx_strand_id
1 'polypeptide(L)'
;MTPWLQGTSRDLSWQRPELTVLLPRDRRDTEKKACPPERKARVVDENLVFYEPWELEACVDGALLAAQMDRVNMVPFTYQQLGVFKRKLDELYPQGYPESLVRHLGYFFLELTPEDIHKWNTISLETVKSLLEVSKGHKMDAQVAALIARYLVGGGQLDKATLDTLAAFHPTYLCFLSPEQLESVHHSVVWAARSPDLDACRPAQMDVLYRKARLAFQNMSGSEYFEKMKLYLGGAATEDLRALSRQNISMDLATFRTLRPEAVVPLTVAEVRNLLGPNLVGLKAARESSPVRDWISRQRQEDLDSLGLGLRGGIPNGYLVLDLSFREALSGGARLLRPGPVLTAAPTLLWALVPN
;
A
#
# COMPACT_ATOMS: atom_id res chain seq x y z
N MET A 1 -8.48 17.42 -65.67
CA MET A 1 -8.95 18.76 -66.06
C MET A 1 -8.55 19.73 -64.97
N THR A 2 -7.52 20.53 -65.21
CA THR A 2 -7.27 21.84 -64.56
C THR A 2 -7.79 22.94 -65.50
N PRO A 3 -8.12 24.14 -64.99
CA PRO A 3 -7.15 25.25 -64.99
C PRO A 3 -7.19 26.09 -63.67
N TRP A 4 -6.07 26.46 -63.02
CA TRP A 4 -5.12 27.57 -63.31
C TRP A 4 -5.80 28.98 -63.22
N LEU A 5 -5.32 30.05 -62.57
CA LEU A 5 -4.00 30.50 -62.07
C LEU A 5 -4.12 31.73 -61.12
N GLN A 6 -3.09 31.93 -60.28
CA GLN A 6 -2.49 33.20 -59.78
C GLN A 6 -3.35 34.19 -58.95
N GLY A 7 -2.93 34.73 -57.80
CA GLY A 7 -1.64 34.85 -57.15
C GLY A 7 -1.39 36.32 -56.78
N THR A 8 -1.13 36.65 -55.51
CA THR A 8 -0.19 37.71 -55.09
C THR A 8 -0.05 37.75 -53.57
N SER A 9 1.21 37.70 -53.14
CA SER A 9 1.72 38.11 -51.84
C SER A 9 1.47 39.59 -51.59
N ARG A 10 1.16 39.95 -50.34
CA ARG A 10 1.59 41.21 -49.71
C ARG A 10 1.52 41.07 -48.19
N ASP A 11 2.69 40.83 -47.62
CA ASP A 11 3.02 41.21 -46.25
C ASP A 11 3.04 42.75 -46.18
N LEU A 12 2.29 43.33 -45.25
CA LEU A 12 2.57 44.65 -44.68
C LEU A 12 1.99 44.69 -43.27
N SER A 13 2.91 44.61 -42.32
CA SER A 13 2.81 45.00 -40.93
C SER A 13 2.04 46.30 -40.73
N TRP A 14 1.16 46.36 -39.73
CA TRP A 14 1.10 47.45 -38.76
C TRP A 14 0.25 47.05 -37.56
N GLN A 15 0.84 47.26 -36.38
CA GLN A 15 0.35 46.87 -35.07
C GLN A 15 -0.92 47.62 -34.65
N ARG A 16 -1.79 46.94 -33.90
CA ARG A 16 -2.51 47.55 -32.76
C ARG A 16 -2.71 46.52 -31.63
N PRO A 17 -2.79 46.99 -30.37
CA PRO A 17 -2.43 46.19 -29.20
C PRO A 17 -3.55 45.24 -28.80
N GLU A 18 -3.14 44.12 -28.23
CA GLU A 18 -3.98 43.24 -27.42
C GLU A 18 -4.72 44.06 -26.35
N LEU A 19 -6.04 44.12 -26.47
CA LEU A 19 -6.92 44.28 -25.32
C LEU A 19 -7.40 42.89 -24.95
N THR A 20 -6.61 42.21 -24.13
CA THR A 20 -7.03 41.03 -23.40
C THR A 20 -8.15 41.47 -22.48
N VAL A 21 -9.39 41.37 -22.95
CA VAL A 21 -10.57 41.43 -22.08
C VAL A 21 -10.47 40.18 -21.21
N LEU A 22 -9.88 40.34 -20.04
CA LEU A 22 -10.05 39.42 -18.93
C LEU A 22 -11.52 39.45 -18.56
N LEU A 23 -12.33 38.64 -19.24
CA LEU A 23 -13.63 38.23 -18.74
C LEU A 23 -13.36 37.60 -17.37
N PRO A 24 -13.87 38.18 -16.26
CA PRO A 24 -13.83 37.48 -14.99
C PRO A 24 -14.55 36.16 -15.23
N ARG A 25 -13.87 35.04 -14.98
CA ARG A 25 -14.56 33.76 -14.84
C ARG A 25 -15.59 33.98 -13.75
N ASP A 26 -16.84 34.08 -14.16
CA ASP A 26 -18.00 34.11 -13.28
C ASP A 26 -17.83 32.96 -12.29
N ARG A 27 -17.50 33.31 -11.05
CA ARG A 27 -17.77 32.43 -9.93
C ARG A 27 -19.27 32.24 -9.96
N ARG A 28 -19.72 31.07 -10.42
CA ARG A 28 -21.07 30.58 -10.11
C ARG A 28 -21.08 30.34 -8.61
N ASP A 29 -21.29 31.41 -7.85
CA ASP A 29 -21.88 31.30 -6.53
C ASP A 29 -23.26 30.72 -6.78
N THR A 30 -23.36 29.40 -6.62
CA THR A 30 -24.65 28.71 -6.65
C THR A 30 -25.41 29.22 -5.45
N GLU A 31 -26.29 30.20 -5.68
CA GLU A 31 -27.20 30.74 -4.69
C GLU A 31 -27.88 29.54 -3.99
N LYS A 32 -27.56 29.32 -2.71
CA LYS A 32 -28.12 28.20 -1.93
C LYS A 32 -29.62 28.42 -1.86
N LYS A 33 -30.38 27.75 -2.74
CA LYS A 33 -31.85 27.81 -2.77
C LYS A 33 -32.36 27.38 -1.40
N ALA A 34 -33.09 28.27 -0.73
CA ALA A 34 -33.69 27.98 0.56
C ALA A 34 -34.80 26.94 0.41
N CYS A 35 -34.96 26.07 1.42
CA CYS A 35 -36.01 25.06 1.41
C CYS A 35 -37.40 25.72 1.54
N PRO A 36 -38.35 25.42 0.64
CA PRO A 36 -39.76 25.81 0.82
C PRO A 36 -40.32 25.21 2.13
N PRO A 37 -41.07 25.98 2.95
CA PRO A 37 -41.59 25.49 4.23
C PRO A 37 -42.43 24.21 4.12
N GLU A 38 -43.16 24.03 3.03
CA GLU A 38 -44.02 22.85 2.79
C GLU A 38 -43.22 21.60 2.46
N ARG A 39 -41.98 21.75 1.99
CA ARG A 39 -41.08 20.65 1.59
C ARG A 39 -40.06 20.28 2.67
N LYS A 40 -40.11 20.93 3.84
CA LYS A 40 -39.20 20.61 4.95
C LYS A 40 -39.51 19.22 5.49
N ALA A 41 -38.54 18.31 5.40
CA ALA A 41 -38.70 16.94 5.86
C ALA A 41 -38.81 16.88 7.39
N ARG A 42 -39.79 16.13 7.88
CA ARG A 42 -39.97 15.81 9.32
C ARG A 42 -39.78 14.34 9.64
N VAL A 43 -39.90 13.50 8.62
CA VAL A 43 -39.75 12.04 8.68
C VAL A 43 -39.01 11.60 7.42
N VAL A 44 -38.15 10.61 7.54
CA VAL A 44 -37.56 9.91 6.40
C VAL A 44 -38.56 8.87 5.91
N ASP A 45 -39.13 9.11 4.73
CA ASP A 45 -40.10 8.23 4.08
C ASP A 45 -39.89 8.19 2.55
N GLU A 46 -40.71 7.40 1.86
CA GLU A 46 -40.63 7.18 0.41
C GLU A 46 -40.82 8.47 -0.42
N ASN A 47 -41.45 9.51 0.13
CA ASN A 47 -41.65 10.76 -0.61
C ASN A 47 -40.32 11.46 -0.89
N LEU A 48 -39.30 11.25 -0.03
CA LEU A 48 -37.97 11.82 -0.20
C LEU A 48 -37.22 11.23 -1.40
N VAL A 49 -37.64 10.07 -1.93
CA VAL A 49 -37.03 9.49 -3.13
C VAL A 49 -37.24 10.38 -4.35
N PHE A 50 -38.33 11.16 -4.38
CA PHE A 50 -38.65 12.08 -5.48
C PHE A 50 -37.97 13.45 -5.38
N TYR A 51 -37.17 13.68 -4.34
CA TYR A 51 -36.45 14.94 -4.16
C TYR A 51 -35.16 14.91 -4.97
N GLU A 52 -34.90 15.99 -5.68
CA GLU A 52 -33.62 16.20 -6.34
C GLU A 52 -32.49 16.37 -5.31
N PRO A 53 -31.21 16.10 -5.65
CA PRO A 53 -30.11 16.19 -4.70
C PRO A 53 -30.01 17.55 -4.00
N TRP A 54 -30.30 18.65 -4.70
CA TRP A 54 -30.29 19.99 -4.12
C TRP A 54 -31.47 20.23 -3.15
N GLU A 55 -32.61 19.58 -3.38
CA GLU A 55 -33.78 19.68 -2.50
C GLU A 55 -33.53 18.93 -1.21
N LEU A 56 -32.93 17.73 -1.30
CA LEU A 56 -32.46 17.01 -0.11
C LEU A 56 -31.44 17.85 0.66
N GLU A 57 -30.50 18.48 -0.05
CA GLU A 57 -29.49 19.36 0.55
C GLU A 57 -30.12 20.55 1.30
N ALA A 58 -31.20 21.13 0.77
CA ALA A 58 -31.87 22.26 1.40
C ALA A 58 -32.86 21.85 2.50
N CYS A 59 -33.61 20.76 2.31
CA CYS A 59 -34.85 20.47 3.04
C CYS A 59 -34.75 19.35 4.07
N VAL A 60 -33.68 18.55 4.05
CA VAL A 60 -33.46 17.47 5.01
C VAL A 60 -32.40 17.90 6.02
N ASP A 61 -32.72 17.77 7.30
CA ASP A 61 -31.82 18.11 8.40
C ASP A 61 -30.90 16.93 8.75
N GLY A 62 -29.63 17.20 9.07
CA GLY A 62 -28.66 16.17 9.44
C GLY A 62 -29.04 15.43 10.72
N ALA A 63 -29.63 16.11 11.71
CA ALA A 63 -30.04 15.48 12.97
C ALA A 63 -31.26 14.59 12.79
N LEU A 64 -32.16 14.95 11.86
CA LEU A 64 -33.25 14.07 11.45
C LEU A 64 -32.72 12.76 10.83
N LEU A 65 -31.75 12.87 9.91
CA LEU A 65 -31.10 11.70 9.30
C LEU A 65 -30.43 10.82 10.35
N ALA A 66 -29.69 11.42 11.28
CA ALA A 66 -29.01 10.70 12.34
C ALA A 66 -29.99 9.97 13.27
N ALA A 67 -31.13 10.60 13.60
CA ALA A 67 -32.15 10.02 14.47
C ALA A 67 -33.00 8.93 13.78
N GLN A 68 -33.11 8.98 12.45
CA GLN A 68 -33.96 8.07 11.65
C GLN A 68 -33.16 7.22 10.67
N MET A 69 -31.92 6.89 11.01
CA MET A 69 -31.04 6.12 10.13
C MET A 69 -31.63 4.75 9.74
N ASP A 70 -32.39 4.10 10.63
CA ASP A 70 -33.09 2.85 10.28
C ASP A 70 -34.07 3.04 9.10
N ARG A 71 -34.73 4.19 9.01
CA ARG A 71 -35.64 4.52 7.89
C ARG A 71 -34.87 4.82 6.63
N VAL A 72 -33.71 5.48 6.72
CA VAL A 72 -32.82 5.71 5.57
C VAL A 72 -32.47 4.37 4.91
N ASN A 73 -32.24 3.33 5.72
CA ASN A 73 -31.93 1.99 5.24
C ASN A 73 -33.12 1.22 4.63
N MET A 74 -34.36 1.63 4.91
CA MET A 74 -35.57 0.97 4.37
C MET A 74 -36.04 1.59 3.05
N VAL A 75 -35.68 2.85 2.81
CA VAL A 75 -36.12 3.59 1.63
C VAL A 75 -35.08 3.47 0.50
N PRO A 76 -35.50 3.17 -0.75
CA PRO A 76 -34.58 2.90 -1.85
C PRO A 76 -34.02 4.20 -2.47
N PHE A 77 -33.19 4.93 -1.71
CA PHE A 77 -32.50 6.10 -2.20
C PHE A 77 -31.42 5.74 -3.23
N THR A 78 -31.18 6.65 -4.17
CA THR A 78 -30.09 6.52 -5.14
C THR A 78 -28.73 6.84 -4.49
N TYR A 79 -27.63 6.34 -5.07
CA TYR A 79 -26.27 6.68 -4.64
C TYR A 79 -26.01 8.20 -4.56
N GLN A 80 -26.62 8.99 -5.46
CA GLN A 80 -26.49 10.45 -5.42
C GLN A 80 -27.18 11.07 -4.20
N GLN A 81 -28.36 10.57 -3.85
CA GLN A 81 -29.12 11.03 -2.68
C GLN A 81 -28.46 10.58 -1.38
N LEU A 82 -27.96 9.34 -1.32
CA LEU A 82 -27.19 8.86 -0.17
C LEU A 82 -25.90 9.68 0.02
N GLY A 83 -25.24 10.09 -1.07
CA GLY A 83 -24.10 11.00 -1.02
C GLY A 83 -24.43 12.37 -0.41
N VAL A 84 -25.64 12.90 -0.65
CA VAL A 84 -26.13 14.12 0.02
C VAL A 84 -26.30 13.88 1.52
N PHE A 85 -26.93 12.76 1.90
CA PHE A 85 -27.12 12.41 3.31
C PHE A 85 -25.78 12.21 4.03
N LYS A 86 -24.81 11.59 3.36
CA LYS A 86 -23.47 11.41 3.90
C LYS A 86 -22.84 12.77 4.22
N ARG A 87 -22.86 13.72 3.26
CA ARG A 87 -22.32 15.06 3.50
C ARG A 87 -23.00 15.76 4.67
N LYS A 88 -24.33 15.66 4.79
CA LYS A 88 -25.05 16.24 5.93
C LYS A 88 -24.66 15.64 7.27
N LEU A 89 -24.44 14.33 7.31
CA LEU A 89 -23.97 13.66 8.52
C LEU A 89 -22.52 14.03 8.84
N ASP A 90 -21.66 14.15 7.83
CA ASP A 90 -20.28 14.63 7.99
C ASP A 90 -20.23 16.08 8.51
N GLU A 91 -21.13 16.95 8.05
CA GLU A 91 -21.29 18.33 8.54
C GLU A 91 -21.76 18.37 9.99
N LEU A 92 -22.68 17.48 10.37
CA LEU A 92 -23.18 17.37 11.74
C LEU A 92 -22.15 16.76 12.70
N TYR A 93 -21.36 15.81 12.20
CA TYR A 93 -20.37 15.05 12.97
C TYR A 93 -18.97 15.17 12.35
N PRO A 94 -18.36 16.37 12.37
CA PRO A 94 -17.08 16.61 11.73
C PRO A 94 -15.93 15.80 12.36
N GLN A 95 -16.10 15.40 13.62
CA GLN A 95 -15.15 14.57 14.36
C GLN A 95 -15.48 13.07 14.28
N GLY A 96 -16.41 12.65 13.42
CA GLY A 96 -16.81 11.26 13.24
C GLY A 96 -18.09 10.88 13.99
N TYR A 97 -18.68 9.76 13.55
CA TYR A 97 -20.01 9.35 13.98
C TYR A 97 -20.00 8.75 15.40
N PRO A 98 -20.99 9.10 16.24
CA PRO A 98 -21.17 8.47 17.54
C PRO A 98 -21.70 7.04 17.37
N GLU A 99 -21.38 6.15 18.33
CA GLU A 99 -21.83 4.75 18.31
C GLU A 99 -23.36 4.61 18.18
N SER A 100 -24.12 5.56 18.74
CA SER A 100 -25.58 5.62 18.62
C SER A 100 -26.06 5.72 17.17
N LEU A 101 -25.28 6.37 16.29
CA LEU A 101 -25.54 6.44 14.86
C LEU A 101 -24.94 5.21 14.15
N VAL A 102 -23.68 4.87 14.46
CA VAL A 102 -22.94 3.79 13.78
C VAL A 102 -23.69 2.45 13.83
N ARG A 103 -24.29 2.13 14.99
CA ARG A 103 -25.08 0.91 15.18
C ARG A 103 -26.25 0.76 14.21
N HIS A 104 -26.82 1.88 13.76
CA HIS A 104 -28.01 1.91 12.89
C HIS A 104 -27.65 2.13 11.41
N LEU A 105 -26.36 2.24 11.05
CA LEU A 105 -25.97 2.55 9.67
C LEU A 105 -26.48 1.53 8.66
N GLY A 106 -26.56 0.24 8.99
CA GLY A 106 -27.08 -0.78 8.06
C GLY A 106 -26.42 -0.71 6.69
N TYR A 107 -27.21 -0.78 5.61
CA TYR A 107 -26.77 -0.61 4.22
C TYR A 107 -26.14 0.75 3.91
N PHE A 108 -26.45 1.80 4.67
CA PHE A 108 -25.77 3.10 4.54
C PHE A 108 -24.26 3.00 4.76
N PHE A 109 -23.80 1.96 5.47
CA PHE A 109 -22.38 1.64 5.62
C PHE A 109 -21.64 1.50 4.28
N LEU A 110 -22.33 1.07 3.22
CA LEU A 110 -21.74 0.91 1.88
C LEU A 110 -21.28 2.25 1.27
N GLU A 111 -21.81 3.38 1.74
CA GLU A 111 -21.45 4.72 1.28
C GLU A 111 -20.23 5.31 2.01
N LEU A 112 -19.72 4.59 3.02
CA LEU A 112 -18.67 5.09 3.89
C LEU A 112 -17.30 4.65 3.41
N THR A 113 -16.34 5.56 3.53
CA THR A 113 -14.95 5.33 3.18
C THR A 113 -14.16 4.89 4.41
N PRO A 114 -13.00 4.21 4.25
CA PRO A 114 -12.10 3.95 5.36
C PRO A 114 -11.80 5.22 6.16
N GLU A 115 -11.58 6.35 5.50
CA GLU A 115 -11.27 7.64 6.13
C GLU A 115 -12.40 8.16 7.03
N ASP A 116 -13.66 7.88 6.68
CA ASP A 116 -14.81 8.20 7.53
C ASP A 116 -14.80 7.34 8.80
N ILE A 117 -14.54 6.03 8.64
CA ILE A 117 -14.55 5.05 9.73
C ILE A 117 -13.46 5.35 10.77
N HIS A 118 -12.28 5.79 10.34
CA HIS A 118 -11.19 6.14 11.25
C HIS A 118 -11.53 7.27 12.22
N LYS A 119 -12.48 8.16 11.86
CA LYS A 119 -12.91 9.28 12.70
C LYS A 119 -13.89 8.84 13.80
N TRP A 120 -14.52 7.67 13.68
CA TRP A 120 -15.58 7.28 14.60
C TRP A 120 -15.12 7.18 16.05
N ASN A 121 -16.09 7.24 16.96
CA ASN A 121 -15.85 7.00 18.39
C ASN A 121 -15.64 5.50 18.68
N THR A 122 -15.48 5.13 19.95
CA THR A 122 -15.38 3.72 20.36
C THR A 122 -16.65 2.97 19.94
N ILE A 123 -16.48 1.87 19.20
CA ILE A 123 -17.57 1.04 18.70
C ILE A 123 -17.65 -0.29 19.47
N SER A 124 -18.86 -0.83 19.59
CA SER A 124 -19.08 -2.13 20.25
C SER A 124 -18.87 -3.31 19.29
N LEU A 125 -18.54 -4.48 19.84
CA LEU A 125 -18.37 -5.71 19.04
C LEU A 125 -19.66 -6.08 18.27
N GLU A 126 -20.83 -5.86 18.86
CA GLU A 126 -22.11 -6.14 18.18
C GLU A 126 -22.32 -5.24 16.95
N THR A 127 -21.89 -3.97 17.03
CA THR A 127 -21.88 -3.05 15.88
C THR A 127 -20.90 -3.51 14.81
N VAL A 128 -19.72 -4.03 15.20
CA VAL A 128 -18.79 -4.62 14.22
C VAL A 128 -19.46 -5.78 13.49
N LYS A 129 -20.09 -6.71 14.22
CA LYS A 129 -20.76 -7.88 13.62
C LYS A 129 -21.87 -7.46 12.65
N SER A 130 -22.73 -6.52 13.05
CA SER A 130 -23.85 -6.09 12.19
C SER A 130 -23.37 -5.47 10.89
N LEU A 131 -22.32 -4.63 10.93
CA LEU A 131 -21.76 -4.00 9.73
C LEU A 131 -20.96 -4.98 8.87
N LEU A 132 -20.30 -5.97 9.49
CA LEU A 132 -19.65 -7.04 8.75
C LEU A 132 -20.66 -7.90 7.98
N GLU A 133 -21.82 -8.22 8.57
CA GLU A 133 -22.89 -8.92 7.85
C GLU A 133 -23.36 -8.15 6.61
N VAL A 134 -23.54 -6.82 6.74
CA VAL A 134 -23.89 -5.95 5.59
C VAL A 134 -22.79 -5.94 4.52
N SER A 135 -21.53 -6.08 4.90
CA SER A 135 -20.40 -6.07 3.95
C SER A 135 -20.28 -7.37 3.13
N LYS A 136 -20.96 -8.46 3.50
CA LYS A 136 -20.84 -9.75 2.80
C LYS A 136 -21.27 -9.64 1.35
N GLY A 137 -20.43 -10.15 0.45
CA GLY A 137 -20.67 -10.10 -1.00
C GLY A 137 -20.28 -8.78 -1.67
N HIS A 138 -19.88 -7.77 -0.91
CA HIS A 138 -19.38 -6.50 -1.42
C HIS A 138 -17.85 -6.43 -1.33
N LYS A 139 -17.22 -5.69 -2.25
CA LYS A 139 -15.76 -5.44 -2.24
C LYS A 139 -15.42 -4.32 -1.24
N MET A 140 -15.45 -4.66 0.05
CA MET A 140 -15.33 -3.70 1.17
C MET A 140 -14.13 -3.99 2.09
N ASP A 141 -13.09 -4.68 1.60
CA ASP A 141 -11.95 -5.13 2.44
C ASP A 141 -11.30 -3.99 3.23
N ALA A 142 -11.13 -2.82 2.60
CA ALA A 142 -10.53 -1.66 3.24
C ALA A 142 -11.43 -1.06 4.34
N GLN A 143 -12.75 -1.03 4.12
CA GLN A 143 -13.72 -0.57 5.12
C GLN A 143 -13.85 -1.56 6.28
N VAL A 144 -13.87 -2.86 5.99
CA VAL A 144 -13.87 -3.93 6.99
C VAL A 144 -12.61 -3.84 7.86
N ALA A 145 -11.46 -3.60 7.24
CA ALA A 145 -10.23 -3.36 7.95
C ALA A 145 -10.29 -2.12 8.86
N ALA A 146 -10.78 -0.99 8.34
CA ALA A 146 -10.92 0.23 9.13
C ALA A 146 -11.88 0.04 10.31
N LEU A 147 -12.98 -0.71 10.11
CA LEU A 147 -13.95 -1.05 11.14
C LEU A 147 -13.30 -1.84 12.28
N ILE A 148 -12.56 -2.90 11.93
CA ILE A 148 -11.87 -3.74 12.92
C ILE A 148 -10.77 -2.95 13.63
N ALA A 149 -9.98 -2.15 12.89
CA ALA A 149 -8.96 -1.29 13.45
C ALA A 149 -9.54 -0.30 14.47
N ARG A 150 -10.72 0.28 14.17
CA ARG A 150 -11.42 1.20 15.08
C ARG A 150 -11.88 0.51 16.36
N TYR A 151 -12.39 -0.73 16.26
CA TYR A 151 -12.74 -1.55 17.42
C TYR A 151 -11.52 -1.82 18.32
N LEU A 152 -10.37 -2.16 17.74
CA LEU A 152 -9.12 -2.41 18.46
C LEU A 152 -8.62 -1.14 19.18
N VAL A 153 -8.64 0.02 18.51
CA VAL A 153 -8.26 1.31 19.12
C VAL A 153 -9.16 1.68 20.30
N GLY A 154 -10.44 1.27 20.26
CA GLY A 154 -11.39 1.44 21.34
C GLY A 154 -11.15 0.57 22.59
N GLY A 155 -10.07 -0.21 22.62
CA GLY A 155 -9.78 -1.18 23.69
C GLY A 155 -10.41 -2.55 23.47
N GLY A 156 -11.06 -2.76 22.32
CA GLY A 156 -11.54 -4.08 21.91
C GLY A 156 -10.38 -5.06 21.76
N GLN A 157 -10.64 -6.33 22.05
CA GLN A 157 -9.69 -7.42 21.83
C GLN A 157 -10.28 -8.39 20.82
N LEU A 158 -9.43 -8.89 19.92
CA LEU A 158 -9.74 -10.02 19.05
C LEU A 158 -9.23 -11.29 19.71
N ASP A 159 -9.84 -11.63 20.84
CA ASP A 159 -9.57 -12.88 21.54
C ASP A 159 -10.11 -14.09 20.75
N LYS A 160 -9.83 -15.31 21.22
CA LYS A 160 -10.26 -16.52 20.51
C LYS A 160 -11.77 -16.56 20.30
N ALA A 161 -12.58 -16.24 21.32
CA ALA A 161 -14.03 -16.28 21.23
C ALA A 161 -14.58 -15.25 20.21
N THR A 162 -14.01 -14.06 20.20
CA THR A 162 -14.34 -13.02 19.23
C THR A 162 -13.93 -13.44 17.83
N LEU A 163 -12.73 -13.98 17.65
CA LEU A 163 -12.27 -14.50 16.35
C LEU A 163 -13.11 -15.66 15.86
N ASP A 164 -13.52 -16.59 16.72
CA ASP A 164 -14.42 -17.69 16.37
C ASP A 164 -15.77 -17.13 15.87
N THR A 165 -16.24 -16.03 16.47
CA THR A 165 -17.44 -15.34 15.99
C THR A 165 -17.21 -14.64 14.63
N LEU A 166 -15.99 -14.11 14.41
CA LEU A 166 -15.61 -13.46 13.16
C LEU A 166 -15.09 -14.42 12.10
N ALA A 167 -14.99 -15.73 12.38
CA ALA A 167 -14.40 -16.72 11.48
C ALA A 167 -15.20 -16.90 10.17
N ALA A 168 -16.47 -16.47 10.17
CA ALA A 168 -17.28 -16.39 8.95
C ALA A 168 -16.77 -15.36 7.93
N PHE A 169 -15.86 -14.47 8.36
CA PHE A 169 -15.26 -13.42 7.54
C PHE A 169 -13.80 -13.76 7.23
N HIS A 170 -13.40 -13.60 5.97
CA HIS A 170 -12.00 -13.81 5.60
C HIS A 170 -11.11 -12.76 6.25
N PRO A 171 -9.96 -13.15 6.82
CA PRO A 171 -9.12 -12.23 7.57
C PRO A 171 -8.23 -11.35 6.69
N THR A 172 -8.77 -10.86 5.56
CA THR A 172 -8.08 -9.92 4.66
C THR A 172 -7.69 -8.63 5.38
N TYR A 173 -8.42 -8.27 6.44
CA TYR A 173 -8.13 -7.14 7.31
C TYR A 173 -6.76 -7.21 8.00
N LEU A 174 -6.17 -8.40 8.18
CA LEU A 174 -4.90 -8.55 8.91
C LEU A 174 -3.78 -7.69 8.31
N CYS A 175 -3.72 -7.60 6.98
CA CYS A 175 -2.71 -6.81 6.27
C CYS A 175 -2.96 -5.30 6.28
N PHE A 176 -4.07 -4.85 6.84
CA PHE A 176 -4.39 -3.44 6.98
C PHE A 176 -4.20 -2.94 8.43
N LEU A 177 -4.05 -3.86 9.39
CA LEU A 177 -3.74 -3.53 10.77
C LEU A 177 -2.26 -3.16 10.92
N SER A 178 -1.95 -2.14 11.70
CA SER A 178 -0.57 -1.84 12.09
C SER A 178 0.06 -3.03 12.85
N PRO A 179 1.39 -3.19 12.84
CA PRO A 179 2.05 -4.23 13.65
C PRO A 179 1.63 -4.20 15.13
N GLU A 180 1.46 -3.02 15.71
CA GLU A 180 1.03 -2.83 17.10
C GLU A 180 -0.40 -3.31 17.33
N GLN A 181 -1.32 -3.03 16.39
CA GLN A 181 -2.68 -3.55 16.43
C GLN A 181 -2.70 -5.06 16.24
N LEU A 182 -1.88 -5.61 15.35
CA LEU A 182 -1.75 -7.05 15.17
C LEU A 182 -1.34 -7.73 16.46
N GLU A 183 -0.48 -7.12 17.29
CA GLU A 183 -0.10 -7.72 18.57
C GLU A 183 -1.30 -7.98 19.49
N SER A 184 -2.32 -7.12 19.47
CA SER A 184 -3.58 -7.31 20.22
C SER A 184 -4.51 -8.40 19.67
N VAL A 185 -4.19 -8.98 18.52
CA VAL A 185 -4.96 -10.07 17.91
C VAL A 185 -4.48 -11.41 18.44
N HIS A 186 -5.39 -12.27 18.88
CA HIS A 186 -5.03 -13.59 19.39
C HIS A 186 -4.38 -14.46 18.30
N HIS A 187 -3.39 -15.28 18.68
CA HIS A 187 -2.58 -16.06 17.74
C HIS A 187 -3.41 -17.08 16.93
N SER A 188 -4.60 -17.46 17.38
CA SER A 188 -5.48 -18.38 16.66
C SER A 188 -5.97 -17.86 15.31
N VAL A 189 -5.85 -16.55 15.03
CA VAL A 189 -6.27 -15.97 13.74
C VAL A 189 -5.52 -16.59 12.55
N VAL A 190 -4.31 -17.08 12.77
CA VAL A 190 -3.47 -17.72 11.75
C VAL A 190 -4.05 -19.05 11.23
N TRP A 191 -5.04 -19.62 11.91
CA TRP A 191 -5.77 -20.80 11.43
C TRP A 191 -6.79 -20.46 10.34
N ALA A 192 -7.28 -19.22 10.30
CA ALA A 192 -8.35 -18.79 9.40
C ALA A 192 -7.82 -18.20 8.08
N ALA A 193 -6.55 -17.78 8.02
CA ALA A 193 -5.99 -17.15 6.83
C ALA A 193 -5.59 -18.16 5.74
N ARG A 194 -5.68 -17.72 4.49
CA ARG A 194 -5.24 -18.44 3.30
C ARG A 194 -4.23 -17.60 2.51
N SER A 195 -3.61 -18.19 1.50
CA SER A 195 -2.60 -17.51 0.67
C SER A 195 -3.03 -16.13 0.18
N PRO A 196 -4.21 -15.94 -0.44
CA PRO A 196 -4.59 -14.63 -0.97
C PRO A 196 -4.84 -13.58 0.12
N ASP A 197 -5.16 -14.02 1.34
CA ASP A 197 -5.49 -13.10 2.44
C ASP A 197 -4.24 -12.36 2.94
N LEU A 198 -3.02 -12.84 2.62
CA LEU A 198 -1.76 -12.27 3.07
C LEU A 198 -0.97 -11.52 1.98
N ASP A 199 -1.45 -11.50 0.74
CA ASP A 199 -0.72 -10.91 -0.39
C ASP A 199 -0.47 -9.39 -0.22
N ALA A 200 -1.36 -8.71 0.51
CA ALA A 200 -1.25 -7.28 0.79
C ALA A 200 -0.37 -6.96 2.02
N CYS A 201 0.10 -7.97 2.75
CA CYS A 201 0.82 -7.76 4.01
C CYS A 201 2.22 -7.22 3.75
N ARG A 202 2.54 -6.13 4.45
CA ARG A 202 3.87 -5.56 4.49
C ARG A 202 4.80 -6.46 5.30
N PRO A 203 6.12 -6.36 5.05
CA PRO A 203 7.12 -7.07 5.82
C PRO A 203 6.86 -7.03 7.34
N ALA A 204 6.71 -5.85 7.95
CA ALA A 204 6.58 -5.75 9.41
C ALA A 204 5.35 -6.48 9.98
N GLN A 205 4.26 -6.55 9.22
CA GLN A 205 3.06 -7.31 9.61
C GLN A 205 3.33 -8.81 9.54
N MET A 206 4.03 -9.26 8.49
CA MET A 206 4.43 -10.65 8.35
C MET A 206 5.31 -11.13 9.51
N ASP A 207 6.17 -10.28 10.07
CA ASP A 207 7.00 -10.63 11.25
C ASP A 207 6.14 -10.92 12.49
N VAL A 208 5.06 -10.16 12.68
CA VAL A 208 4.10 -10.39 13.77
C VAL A 208 3.29 -11.67 13.51
N LEU A 209 2.77 -11.83 12.29
CA LEU A 209 1.99 -13.01 11.91
C LEU A 209 2.81 -14.30 11.99
N TYR A 210 4.08 -14.26 11.58
CA TYR A 210 5.00 -15.38 11.69
C TYR A 210 5.21 -15.83 13.14
N ARG A 211 5.46 -14.90 14.06
CA ARG A 211 5.59 -15.20 15.50
C ARG A 211 4.29 -15.78 16.07
N LYS A 212 3.13 -15.25 15.69
CA LYS A 212 1.82 -15.79 16.10
C LYS A 212 1.58 -17.20 15.54
N ALA A 213 1.97 -17.45 14.29
CA ALA A 213 1.87 -18.77 13.67
C ALA A 213 2.72 -19.81 14.41
N ARG A 214 3.95 -19.45 14.82
CA ARG A 214 4.80 -20.33 15.65
C ARG A 214 4.14 -20.71 16.97
N LEU A 215 3.50 -19.76 17.65
CA LEU A 215 2.77 -20.03 18.89
C LEU A 215 1.54 -20.90 18.64
N ALA A 216 0.78 -20.61 17.58
CA ALA A 216 -0.43 -21.35 17.25
C ALA A 216 -0.17 -22.79 16.83
N PHE A 217 0.93 -23.04 16.11
CA PHE A 217 1.30 -24.35 15.58
C PHE A 217 2.35 -25.08 16.44
N GLN A 218 2.62 -24.62 17.67
CA GLN A 218 3.66 -25.18 18.54
C GLN A 218 3.50 -26.70 18.84
N ASN A 219 2.27 -27.22 18.76
CA ASN A 219 1.96 -28.63 19.01
C ASN A 219 2.04 -29.50 17.74
N MET A 220 2.29 -28.90 16.57
CA MET A 220 2.43 -29.62 15.30
C MET A 220 3.90 -29.93 15.04
N SER A 221 4.18 -30.97 14.23
CA SER A 221 5.54 -31.31 13.83
C SER A 221 5.60 -31.89 12.43
N GLY A 222 6.82 -32.00 11.89
CA GLY A 222 7.05 -32.61 10.58
C GLY A 222 6.44 -31.83 9.41
N SER A 223 5.96 -32.57 8.40
CA SER A 223 5.39 -31.99 7.18
C SER A 223 4.14 -31.15 7.44
N GLU A 224 3.28 -31.58 8.37
CA GLU A 224 2.03 -30.86 8.67
C GLU A 224 2.31 -29.46 9.23
N TYR A 225 3.28 -29.35 10.16
CA TYR A 225 3.75 -28.06 10.68
C TYR A 225 4.29 -27.17 9.55
N PHE A 226 5.13 -27.73 8.68
CA PHE A 226 5.72 -26.97 7.58
C PHE A 226 4.66 -26.45 6.62
N GLU A 227 3.71 -27.29 6.20
CA GLU A 227 2.64 -26.88 5.29
C GLU A 227 1.78 -25.74 5.86
N LYS A 228 1.52 -25.73 7.17
CA LYS A 228 0.85 -24.61 7.83
C LYS A 228 1.72 -23.37 7.95
N MET A 229 2.98 -23.52 8.32
CA MET A 229 3.91 -22.40 8.47
C MET A 229 4.29 -21.74 7.16
N LYS A 230 4.25 -22.48 6.05
CA LYS A 230 4.59 -22.05 4.70
C LYS A 230 4.02 -20.67 4.33
N LEU A 231 2.75 -20.46 4.68
CA LEU A 231 2.00 -19.23 4.44
C LEU A 231 2.63 -18.00 5.13
N TYR A 232 3.32 -18.19 6.24
CA TYR A 232 3.86 -17.13 7.08
C TYR A 232 5.37 -16.93 6.95
N LEU A 233 6.06 -17.75 6.14
CA LEU A 233 7.53 -17.73 6.05
C LEU A 233 8.11 -16.41 5.52
N GLY A 234 7.31 -15.56 4.87
CA GLY A 234 7.72 -14.20 4.50
C GLY A 234 8.12 -13.31 5.70
N GLY A 235 7.73 -13.68 6.93
CA GLY A 235 8.16 -13.03 8.18
C GLY A 235 9.22 -13.79 8.98
N ALA A 236 9.80 -14.86 8.41
CA ALA A 236 10.79 -15.67 9.11
C ALA A 236 12.16 -14.97 9.20
N ALA A 237 12.82 -15.09 10.34
CA ALA A 237 14.21 -14.67 10.51
C ALA A 237 15.19 -15.71 9.93
N THR A 238 16.42 -15.28 9.66
CA THR A 238 17.52 -16.14 9.17
C THR A 238 17.70 -17.39 10.04
N GLU A 239 17.66 -17.22 11.36
CA GLU A 239 17.86 -18.28 12.35
C GLU A 239 16.78 -19.35 12.25
N ASP A 240 15.54 -18.93 11.99
CA ASP A 240 14.42 -19.84 11.83
C ASP A 240 14.50 -20.57 10.48
N LEU A 241 14.92 -19.91 9.40
CA LEU A 241 15.19 -20.56 8.12
C LEU A 241 16.35 -21.58 8.25
N ARG A 242 17.40 -21.25 8.99
CA ARG A 242 18.50 -22.18 9.30
C ARG A 242 18.04 -23.36 10.16
N ALA A 243 17.08 -23.15 11.07
CA ALA A 243 16.49 -24.24 11.82
C ALA A 243 15.67 -25.16 10.90
N LEU A 244 14.89 -24.58 9.97
CA LEU A 244 14.14 -25.33 8.97
C LEU A 244 15.04 -26.11 8.01
N SER A 245 16.21 -25.58 7.62
CA SER A 245 17.16 -26.27 6.74
C SER A 245 17.80 -27.52 7.34
N ARG A 246 17.62 -27.74 8.65
CA ARG A 246 18.06 -28.95 9.36
C ARG A 246 16.95 -29.98 9.44
N GLN A 247 15.73 -29.60 9.09
CA GLN A 247 14.58 -30.49 9.00
C GLN A 247 14.51 -31.10 7.60
N ASN A 248 13.93 -32.28 7.50
CA ASN A 248 13.73 -32.95 6.21
C ASN A 248 12.50 -32.37 5.49
N ILE A 249 12.63 -31.12 5.04
CA ILE A 249 11.58 -30.38 4.31
C ILE A 249 11.99 -30.16 2.85
N SER A 250 10.99 -29.84 2.02
CA SER A 250 11.20 -29.49 0.61
C SER A 250 10.35 -28.28 0.26
N MET A 251 10.89 -27.09 0.48
CA MET A 251 10.24 -25.83 0.13
C MET A 251 10.16 -25.68 -1.39
N ASP A 252 8.99 -25.30 -1.91
CA ASP A 252 8.86 -24.96 -3.32
C ASP A 252 9.43 -23.57 -3.63
N LEU A 253 9.76 -23.36 -4.90
CA LEU A 253 10.39 -22.14 -5.35
C LEU A 253 9.46 -20.91 -5.23
N ALA A 254 8.14 -21.08 -5.30
CA ALA A 254 7.22 -19.95 -5.16
C ALA A 254 7.28 -19.42 -3.72
N THR A 255 7.28 -20.31 -2.73
CA THR A 255 7.47 -19.94 -1.32
C THR A 255 8.86 -19.39 -1.05
N PHE A 256 9.91 -19.98 -1.61
CA PHE A 256 11.26 -19.45 -1.44
C PHE A 256 11.39 -18.01 -1.96
N ARG A 257 10.63 -17.65 -3.01
CA ARG A 257 10.60 -16.30 -3.58
C ARG A 257 9.81 -15.29 -2.75
N THR A 258 8.96 -15.73 -1.80
CA THR A 258 8.27 -14.82 -0.88
C THR A 258 9.10 -14.50 0.36
N LEU A 259 10.22 -15.20 0.57
CA LEU A 259 11.14 -14.93 1.68
C LEU A 259 11.83 -13.57 1.52
N ARG A 260 12.08 -12.93 2.65
CA ARG A 260 12.81 -11.66 2.70
C ARG A 260 14.26 -11.84 2.25
N PRO A 261 14.79 -10.94 1.40
CA PRO A 261 16.19 -10.96 1.02
C PRO A 261 17.14 -10.95 2.22
N GLU A 262 16.82 -10.20 3.27
CA GLU A 262 17.64 -10.06 4.48
C GLU A 262 17.74 -11.36 5.27
N ALA A 263 16.70 -12.21 5.19
CA ALA A 263 16.67 -13.51 5.86
C ALA A 263 17.37 -14.60 5.04
N VAL A 264 17.35 -14.49 3.71
CA VAL A 264 17.90 -15.51 2.79
C VAL A 264 19.38 -15.27 2.51
N VAL A 265 19.80 -14.02 2.30
CA VAL A 265 21.18 -13.65 1.96
C VAL A 265 22.24 -14.28 2.88
N PRO A 266 22.06 -14.34 4.22
CA PRO A 266 23.05 -14.93 5.11
C PRO A 266 23.09 -16.46 5.11
N LEU A 267 22.19 -17.14 4.39
CA LEU A 267 22.16 -18.59 4.29
C LEU A 267 23.28 -19.11 3.39
N THR A 268 23.89 -20.21 3.81
CA THR A 268 24.91 -20.93 3.04
C THR A 268 24.29 -21.73 1.89
N VAL A 269 25.12 -22.11 0.92
CA VAL A 269 24.75 -23.03 -0.16
C VAL A 269 24.17 -24.35 0.36
N ALA A 270 24.74 -24.92 1.42
CA ALA A 270 24.24 -26.14 2.04
C ALA A 270 22.84 -25.95 2.67
N GLU A 271 22.62 -24.82 3.34
CA GLU A 271 21.32 -24.51 3.96
C GLU A 271 20.23 -24.31 2.89
N VAL A 272 20.51 -23.55 1.82
CA VAL A 272 19.55 -23.35 0.71
C VAL A 272 19.27 -24.67 -0.02
N ARG A 273 20.29 -25.52 -0.23
CA ARG A 273 20.12 -26.86 -0.78
C ARG A 273 19.16 -27.70 0.06
N ASN A 274 19.33 -27.68 1.39
CA ASN A 274 18.48 -28.45 2.29
C ASN A 274 17.06 -27.88 2.41
N LEU A 275 16.89 -26.55 2.32
CA LEU A 275 15.56 -25.92 2.32
C LEU A 275 14.75 -26.31 1.08
N LEU A 276 15.37 -26.30 -0.11
CA LEU A 276 14.69 -26.54 -1.38
C LEU A 276 14.58 -28.03 -1.74
N GLY A 277 15.53 -28.85 -1.28
CA GLY A 277 15.56 -30.28 -1.60
C GLY A 277 15.49 -30.54 -3.11
N PRO A 278 14.57 -31.39 -3.60
CA PRO A 278 14.36 -31.64 -5.03
C PRO A 278 14.05 -30.39 -5.87
N ASN A 279 13.48 -29.33 -5.26
CA ASN A 279 13.11 -28.10 -5.96
C ASN A 279 14.31 -27.20 -6.29
N LEU A 280 15.51 -27.57 -5.83
CA LEU A 280 16.76 -26.84 -6.04
C LEU A 280 17.03 -26.50 -7.51
N VAL A 281 16.67 -27.42 -8.43
CA VAL A 281 16.87 -27.25 -9.88
C VAL A 281 16.18 -25.98 -10.43
N GLY A 282 15.12 -25.53 -9.75
CA GLY A 282 14.38 -24.33 -10.10
C GLY A 282 15.14 -23.03 -9.87
N LEU A 283 16.19 -23.01 -9.04
CA LEU A 283 16.98 -21.80 -8.77
C LEU A 283 17.53 -21.15 -10.05
N LYS A 284 17.89 -21.96 -11.04
CA LYS A 284 18.42 -21.45 -12.32
C LYS A 284 17.41 -20.56 -13.05
N ALA A 285 16.12 -20.91 -13.00
CA ALA A 285 15.06 -20.13 -13.61
C ALA A 285 14.78 -18.82 -12.84
N ALA A 286 14.98 -18.84 -11.51
CA ALA A 286 14.75 -17.68 -10.63
C ALA A 286 15.99 -16.81 -10.39
N ARG A 287 17.13 -17.10 -11.05
CA ARG A 287 18.43 -16.46 -10.76
C ARG A 287 18.46 -14.93 -10.85
N GLU A 288 17.58 -14.33 -11.65
CA GLU A 288 17.49 -12.87 -11.83
C GLU A 288 16.50 -12.20 -10.86
N SER A 289 15.70 -13.00 -10.15
CA SER A 289 14.68 -12.52 -9.22
C SER A 289 15.21 -12.48 -7.79
N SER A 290 14.79 -11.47 -7.03
CA SER A 290 14.98 -11.44 -5.57
C SER A 290 14.09 -12.51 -4.91
N PRO A 291 14.52 -13.18 -3.83
CA PRO A 291 15.81 -13.03 -3.13
C PRO A 291 16.96 -13.84 -3.73
N VAL A 292 16.70 -14.69 -4.75
CA VAL A 292 17.68 -15.63 -5.31
C VAL A 292 18.91 -14.92 -5.87
N ARG A 293 18.72 -13.85 -6.65
CA ARG A 293 19.83 -13.06 -7.22
C ARG A 293 20.73 -12.48 -6.13
N ASP A 294 20.11 -11.90 -5.11
CA ASP A 294 20.82 -11.22 -4.03
C ASP A 294 21.60 -12.23 -3.19
N TRP A 295 21.01 -13.41 -2.94
CA TRP A 295 21.69 -14.53 -2.32
C TRP A 295 22.89 -15.04 -3.14
N ILE A 296 22.72 -15.28 -4.46
CA ILE A 296 23.80 -15.70 -5.36
C ILE A 296 25.00 -14.75 -5.26
N SER A 297 24.76 -13.44 -5.30
CA SER A 297 25.82 -12.41 -5.26
C SER A 297 26.68 -12.42 -4.00
N ARG A 298 26.20 -13.07 -2.94
CA ARG A 298 26.84 -13.14 -1.62
C ARG A 298 27.55 -14.46 -1.36
N GLN A 299 27.33 -15.47 -2.20
CA GLN A 299 28.00 -16.76 -2.09
C GLN A 299 29.32 -16.77 -2.87
N ARG A 300 30.26 -17.62 -2.47
CA ARG A 300 31.46 -17.88 -3.28
C ARG A 300 31.09 -18.64 -4.54
N GLN A 301 31.78 -18.35 -5.64
CA GLN A 301 31.52 -19.02 -6.90
C GLN A 301 31.83 -20.53 -6.82
N GLU A 302 32.86 -20.95 -6.08
CA GLU A 302 33.13 -22.38 -5.79
C GLU A 302 31.95 -23.10 -5.14
N ASP A 303 31.34 -22.47 -4.14
CA ASP A 303 30.23 -23.07 -3.41
C ASP A 303 29.01 -23.18 -4.32
N LEU A 304 28.73 -22.16 -5.13
CA LEU A 304 27.65 -22.20 -6.13
C LEU A 304 27.89 -23.26 -7.21
N ASP A 305 29.13 -23.42 -7.67
CA ASP A 305 29.50 -24.41 -8.67
C ASP A 305 29.30 -25.84 -8.16
N SER A 306 29.45 -26.06 -6.84
CA SER A 306 29.19 -27.36 -6.18
C SER A 306 27.72 -27.82 -6.32
N LEU A 307 26.79 -26.91 -6.62
CA LEU A 307 25.39 -27.25 -6.89
C LEU A 307 25.18 -27.86 -8.27
N GLY A 308 26.14 -27.72 -9.21
CA GLY A 308 26.03 -28.26 -10.57
C GLY A 308 24.96 -27.59 -11.45
N LEU A 309 24.40 -26.46 -11.03
CA LEU A 309 23.31 -25.76 -11.74
C LEU A 309 23.82 -24.76 -12.80
N GLY A 310 25.12 -24.43 -12.76
CA GLY A 310 25.72 -23.39 -13.60
C GLY A 310 25.25 -21.98 -13.21
N LEU A 311 25.03 -21.73 -11.92
CA LEU A 311 24.75 -20.39 -11.41
C LEU A 311 26.02 -19.54 -11.49
N ARG A 312 25.90 -18.29 -11.95
CA ARG A 312 27.01 -17.34 -12.09
C ARG A 312 26.66 -16.05 -11.36
N GLY A 313 27.68 -15.29 -11.00
CA GLY A 313 27.53 -13.99 -10.33
C GLY A 313 27.84 -14.04 -8.83
N GLY A 314 28.38 -15.16 -8.34
CA GLY A 314 28.96 -15.23 -7.00
C GLY A 314 30.31 -14.53 -6.92
N ILE A 315 30.85 -14.45 -5.70
CA ILE A 315 32.15 -13.87 -5.41
C ILE A 315 33.23 -14.75 -6.05
N PRO A 316 34.06 -14.22 -6.98
CA PRO A 316 35.10 -15.00 -7.64
C PRO A 316 36.13 -15.54 -6.63
N ASN A 317 36.67 -16.71 -6.92
CA ASN A 317 37.83 -17.22 -6.20
C ASN A 317 39.09 -16.49 -6.64
N GLY A 318 39.80 -15.86 -5.69
CA GLY A 318 41.11 -15.25 -5.92
C GLY A 318 41.12 -13.71 -5.86
N TYR A 319 42.16 -13.12 -6.44
CA TYR A 319 42.40 -11.67 -6.43
C TYR A 319 41.81 -11.01 -7.67
N LEU A 320 41.18 -9.84 -7.51
CA LEU A 320 40.82 -8.99 -8.63
C LEU A 320 42.10 -8.38 -9.22
N VAL A 321 42.46 -8.77 -10.45
CA VAL A 321 43.48 -8.06 -11.22
C VAL A 321 42.82 -6.79 -11.76
N LEU A 322 42.99 -5.69 -11.04
CA LEU A 322 42.63 -4.36 -11.55
C LEU A 322 43.73 -3.91 -12.50
N ASP A 323 43.42 -3.91 -13.80
CA ASP A 323 44.28 -3.29 -14.79
C ASP A 323 44.19 -1.76 -14.64
N LEU A 324 45.14 -1.18 -13.92
CA LEU A 324 45.27 0.27 -13.70
C LEU A 324 45.90 0.98 -14.92
N SER A 325 46.03 0.32 -16.07
CA SER A 325 46.58 0.93 -17.30
C SER A 325 45.74 2.10 -17.85
N PHE A 326 44.52 2.31 -17.37
CA PHE A 326 43.76 3.55 -17.60
C PHE A 326 44.19 4.68 -16.64
N ARG A 327 45.47 5.07 -16.68
CA ARG A 327 45.96 6.31 -16.04
C ARG A 327 46.62 7.29 -17.00
N GLU A 328 46.23 7.27 -18.28
CA GLU A 328 46.77 8.20 -19.29
C GLU A 328 45.73 9.07 -20.01
N ALA A 329 44.49 9.14 -19.52
CA ALA A 329 43.47 10.03 -20.10
C ALA A 329 43.31 11.40 -19.39
N LEU A 330 44.06 11.68 -18.31
CA LEU A 330 43.99 12.98 -17.60
C LEU A 330 45.29 13.79 -17.61
N SER A 331 46.31 13.36 -18.36
CA SER A 331 47.44 14.22 -18.72
C SER A 331 47.32 14.64 -20.18
N GLY A 332 46.19 15.26 -20.53
CA GLY A 332 46.03 15.97 -21.79
C GLY A 332 46.93 17.20 -21.78
N GLY A 333 48.19 17.01 -22.17
CA GLY A 333 49.14 18.10 -22.41
C GLY A 333 48.56 19.06 -23.44
N ALA A 334 48.16 20.25 -23.00
CA ALA A 334 47.75 21.34 -23.86
C ALA A 334 48.93 21.77 -24.74
N ARG A 335 48.97 21.33 -26.00
CA ARG A 335 49.82 21.93 -27.03
C ARG A 335 49.22 23.27 -27.44
N LEU A 336 49.72 24.34 -26.83
CA LEU A 336 49.48 25.71 -27.31
C LEU A 336 50.34 25.98 -28.54
N LEU A 337 49.69 26.36 -29.63
CA LEU A 337 50.32 26.76 -30.88
C LEU A 337 49.70 28.09 -31.32
N ARG A 338 50.25 29.21 -30.85
CA ARG A 338 50.33 30.46 -31.62
C ARG A 338 51.33 31.46 -30.98
N PRO A 339 52.08 32.23 -31.78
CA PRO A 339 53.17 33.07 -31.29
C PRO A 339 52.77 34.55 -31.13
N GLY A 340 53.39 35.25 -30.17
CA GLY A 340 53.31 36.70 -30.00
C GLY A 340 53.94 37.16 -28.67
N PRO A 341 54.56 38.34 -28.59
CA PRO A 341 55.93 38.46 -28.10
C PRO A 341 56.10 38.89 -26.63
N VAL A 342 57.22 38.43 -26.07
CA VAL A 342 58.11 39.02 -25.06
C VAL A 342 57.65 40.33 -24.40
N LEU A 343 57.38 40.26 -23.09
CA LEU A 343 57.79 41.31 -22.15
C LEU A 343 58.31 40.65 -20.86
N THR A 344 59.52 41.05 -20.51
CA THR A 344 60.28 40.71 -19.31
C THR A 344 59.71 41.38 -18.06
N ALA A 345 59.61 40.68 -16.93
CA ALA A 345 60.05 41.16 -15.62
C ALA A 345 59.87 40.10 -14.51
N ALA A 346 60.77 40.20 -13.55
CA ALA A 346 61.13 39.32 -12.44
C ALA A 346 60.07 39.10 -11.34
N PRO A 347 60.30 38.13 -10.43
CA PRO A 347 59.32 37.64 -9.46
C PRO A 347 59.38 38.42 -8.14
N THR A 348 58.25 38.49 -7.44
CA THR A 348 58.25 38.80 -6.01
C THR A 348 57.26 37.90 -5.27
N LEU A 349 57.85 37.03 -4.47
CA LEU A 349 57.29 36.41 -3.26
C LEU A 349 56.73 37.48 -2.31
N LEU A 350 55.64 37.13 -1.60
CA LEU A 350 55.40 37.32 -0.15
C LEU A 350 53.93 36.95 0.11
N TRP A 351 53.66 35.79 0.73
CA TRP A 351 53.34 35.64 2.17
C TRP A 351 52.07 36.37 2.58
N ALA A 352 50.99 35.62 2.89
CA ALA A 352 50.50 35.40 4.27
C ALA A 352 49.45 36.48 4.61
N LEU A 353 48.26 36.30 5.17
CA LEU A 353 47.62 35.41 6.17
C LEU A 353 46.08 35.65 5.97
N VAL A 354 45.18 34.64 6.00
CA VAL A 354 44.39 34.16 7.18
C VAL A 354 43.49 35.26 7.79
N PRO A 355 42.27 35.00 8.33
CA PRO A 355 41.14 34.16 7.91
C PRO A 355 39.77 34.89 8.03
N ASN A 356 38.69 34.25 7.60
CA ASN A 356 37.52 34.00 8.46
C ASN A 356 36.68 32.87 7.86
#